data_AF-A0A067NYL4-F1
#
_entry.id   AF-A0A067NYL4-F1
#
_cell.length_a   1.000
_cell.length_b   1.000
_cell.length_c   1.000
_cell.angle_alpha   90.00
_cell.angle_beta   90.00
_cell.angle_gamma   90.00
#
_symmetry.space_group_name_H-M   'P 1'
#
loop_
_entity.id
_entity.type
_entity.pdbx_description
1 polymer ?
#
loop_
_entity_poly.entity_id
_entity_poly.type
_entity_poly.pdbx_seq_one_letter_code
_entity_poly.pdbx_strand_id
1 'polypeptide(L)'
;MSLDSQPLVSLPLPPATLSSLAKAGYETVDDLLSSTVADLAKELHVPNDTAQKIFALVEKRNERVPLSQPVSVLASKATGRVVSTTCAPLDHILGGGISRAHILELSGPPGTVKEDMAIGIVKAFSDLNERTIFVGRFDMQCLPSLLVINSISFPFHSASSLSRQTRNSLLDRIKQALTKACAAHNLTVVTTTQMATKFVGLDGLPANFDAAGSRGVMLPQLGPSYLPDRRTTRVVVAPSSQTSGSVFPSFSDRP
;
A
#
# COMPACT_ATOMS: atom_id res chain seq x y z
N MET A 1 21.25 7.61 11.54
CA MET A 1 21.24 6.96 10.22
C MET A 1 20.66 5.57 10.41
N SER A 2 19.47 5.32 9.88
CA SER A 2 18.80 4.03 9.99
C SER A 2 19.57 2.99 9.18
N LEU A 3 19.86 1.82 9.76
CA LEU A 3 20.62 0.73 9.11
C LEU A 3 19.78 -0.01 8.05
N ASP A 4 18.49 0.34 7.94
CA ASP A 4 17.45 -0.31 7.15
C ASP A 4 17.62 -0.17 5.63
N SER A 5 18.60 0.61 5.16
CA SER A 5 18.93 0.80 3.74
C SER A 5 20.39 0.45 3.42
N GLN A 6 21.05 -0.30 4.30
CA GLN A 6 22.45 -0.67 4.10
C GLN A 6 22.59 -1.66 2.93
N PRO A 7 23.42 -1.38 1.91
CA PRO A 7 23.63 -2.29 0.79
C PRO A 7 24.33 -3.57 1.23
N LEU A 8 23.93 -4.72 0.67
CA LEU A 8 24.55 -6.02 0.98
C LEU A 8 26.04 -6.09 0.62
N VAL A 9 26.48 -5.28 -0.35
CA VAL A 9 27.90 -5.13 -0.75
C VAL A 9 28.80 -4.67 0.41
N SER A 10 28.22 -4.03 1.43
CA SER A 10 28.95 -3.60 2.63
C SER A 10 29.12 -4.70 3.71
N LEU A 11 28.49 -5.87 3.49
CA LEU A 11 28.66 -7.04 4.36
C LEU A 11 29.88 -7.85 3.92
N PRO A 12 30.61 -8.48 4.85
CA PRO A 12 31.75 -9.34 4.56
C PRO A 12 31.29 -10.71 4.02
N LEU A 13 30.61 -10.70 2.88
CA LEU A 13 30.14 -11.90 2.19
C LEU A 13 31.06 -12.22 1.00
N PRO A 14 31.21 -13.51 0.62
CA PRO A 14 31.95 -13.87 -0.57
C PRO A 14 31.39 -13.19 -1.84
N PRO A 15 32.23 -12.74 -2.79
CA PRO A 15 31.77 -12.08 -4.01
C PRO A 15 30.79 -12.90 -4.85
N ALA A 16 30.94 -14.24 -4.85
CA ALA A 16 30.01 -15.15 -5.49
C ALA A 16 28.61 -15.11 -4.85
N THR A 17 28.55 -15.05 -3.51
CA THR A 17 27.30 -14.93 -2.76
C THR A 17 26.63 -13.57 -2.98
N LEU A 18 27.40 -12.48 -3.01
CA LEU A 18 26.89 -11.15 -3.34
C LEU A 18 26.33 -11.08 -4.76
N SER A 19 27.01 -11.71 -5.73
CA SER A 19 26.51 -11.78 -7.11
C SER A 19 25.22 -12.59 -7.21
N SER A 20 25.10 -13.71 -6.51
CA SER A 20 23.86 -14.51 -6.48
C SER A 20 22.71 -13.75 -5.82
N LEU A 21 22.98 -13.06 -4.70
CA LEU A 21 22.00 -12.21 -4.01
C LEU A 21 21.50 -11.07 -4.91
N ALA A 22 22.42 -10.35 -5.56
CA ALA A 22 22.07 -9.27 -6.48
C ALA A 22 21.28 -9.77 -7.70
N LYS A 23 21.65 -10.94 -8.26
CA LYS A 23 20.88 -11.57 -9.36
C LYS A 23 19.48 -12.00 -8.95
N ALA A 24 19.29 -12.37 -7.69
CA ALA A 24 17.99 -12.70 -7.11
C ALA A 24 17.22 -11.45 -6.61
N GLY A 25 17.75 -10.24 -6.83
CA GLY A 25 17.07 -8.99 -6.49
C GLY A 25 17.21 -8.57 -5.02
N TYR A 26 18.09 -9.22 -4.25
CA TYR A 26 18.43 -8.80 -2.89
C TYR A 26 19.55 -7.75 -2.95
N GLU A 27 19.23 -6.51 -2.58
CA GLU A 27 20.19 -5.40 -2.65
C GLU A 27 20.52 -4.83 -1.27
N THR A 28 19.62 -4.96 -0.30
CA THR A 28 19.72 -4.38 1.04
C THR A 28 19.58 -5.41 2.15
N VAL A 29 20.04 -5.04 3.35
CA VAL A 29 19.88 -5.86 4.57
C VAL A 29 18.40 -6.11 4.89
N ASP A 30 17.50 -5.16 4.61
CA ASP A 30 16.06 -5.31 4.83
C ASP A 30 15.42 -6.36 3.91
N ASP A 31 15.93 -6.51 2.67
CA ASP A 31 15.45 -7.54 1.75
C ASP A 31 15.65 -8.94 2.33
N LEU A 32 16.80 -9.16 2.99
CA LEU A 32 17.10 -10.41 3.70
C LEU A 32 16.24 -10.61 4.95
N LEU A 33 16.05 -9.56 5.76
CA LEU A 33 15.22 -9.64 6.98
C LEU A 33 13.73 -9.88 6.67
N SER A 34 13.29 -9.51 5.47
CA SER A 34 11.92 -9.74 5.00
C SER A 34 11.68 -11.13 4.39
N SER A 35 12.74 -11.92 4.20
CA SER A 35 12.70 -13.28 3.67
C SER A 35 12.99 -14.31 4.77
N THR A 36 12.63 -15.58 4.56
CA THR A 36 13.00 -16.65 5.48
C THR A 36 14.25 -17.38 5.00
N VAL A 37 14.98 -18.02 5.92
CA VAL A 37 16.17 -18.84 5.59
C VAL A 37 15.84 -19.92 4.56
N ALA A 38 14.65 -20.53 4.66
CA ALA A 38 14.20 -21.57 3.76
C ALA A 38 13.88 -21.04 2.36
N ASP A 39 13.24 -19.87 2.28
CA ASP A 39 12.93 -19.21 1.01
C ASP A 39 14.20 -18.76 0.30
N LEU A 40 15.14 -18.17 1.03
CA LEU A 40 16.44 -17.74 0.50
C LEU A 40 17.27 -18.93 -0.02
N ALA A 41 17.31 -20.04 0.72
CA ALA A 41 18.03 -21.24 0.29
C ALA A 41 17.47 -21.81 -1.01
N LYS A 42 16.14 -21.82 -1.14
CA LYS A 42 15.43 -22.30 -2.33
C LYS A 42 15.63 -21.38 -3.52
N GLU A 43 15.61 -20.07 -3.31
CA GLU A 43 15.70 -19.05 -4.35
C GLU A 43 17.13 -18.87 -4.89
N LEU A 44 18.14 -18.94 -4.01
CA LEU A 44 19.55 -18.85 -4.41
C LEU A 44 20.15 -20.20 -4.85
N HIS A 45 19.38 -21.29 -4.75
CA HIS A 45 19.85 -22.66 -4.97
C HIS A 45 21.12 -22.99 -4.13
N VAL A 46 21.15 -22.53 -2.88
CA VAL A 46 22.26 -22.76 -1.95
C VAL A 46 21.87 -23.72 -0.82
N PRO A 47 22.82 -24.44 -0.22
CA PRO A 47 22.54 -25.26 0.96
C PRO A 47 21.99 -24.42 2.12
N ASN A 48 21.08 -25.00 2.91
CA ASN A 48 20.49 -24.33 4.10
C ASN A 48 21.56 -23.81 5.08
N ASP A 49 22.69 -24.51 5.22
CA ASP A 49 23.83 -24.08 6.04
C ASP A 49 24.45 -22.76 5.55
N THR A 50 24.46 -22.54 4.23
CA THR A 50 24.96 -21.29 3.63
C THR A 50 23.98 -20.15 3.85
N ALA A 51 22.67 -20.40 3.70
CA ALA A 51 21.63 -19.41 3.98
C ALA A 51 21.62 -19.00 5.48
N GLN A 52 21.79 -19.96 6.39
CA GLN A 52 21.89 -19.69 7.83
C GLN A 52 23.07 -18.79 8.18
N LYS A 53 24.24 -19.01 7.55
CA LYS A 53 25.44 -18.17 7.75
C LYS A 53 25.21 -16.72 7.30
N ILE A 54 24.46 -16.50 6.22
CA ILE A 54 24.12 -15.16 5.72
C ILE A 54 23.23 -14.45 6.75
N PHE A 55 22.18 -15.11 7.24
CA PHE A 55 21.28 -14.54 8.26
C PHE A 55 22.00 -14.26 9.59
N ALA A 56 22.84 -15.18 10.07
CA ALA A 56 23.59 -14.99 11.30
C ALA A 56 24.55 -13.78 11.23
N LEU A 57 25.13 -13.49 10.06
CA LEU A 57 25.99 -12.31 9.85
C LEU A 57 25.19 -11.00 9.85
N VAL A 58 23.95 -11.03 9.36
CA VAL A 58 23.02 -9.91 9.39
C VAL A 58 22.53 -9.63 10.81
N GLU A 59 22.10 -10.66 11.54
CA GLU A 59 21.59 -10.55 12.92
C GLU A 59 22.67 -10.05 13.88
N LYS A 60 23.87 -10.64 13.85
CA LYS A 60 25.01 -10.26 14.72
C LYS A 60 25.46 -8.81 14.54
N ARG A 61 25.18 -8.21 13.38
CA ARG A 61 25.49 -6.79 13.11
C ARG A 61 24.34 -5.87 13.51
N ASN A 62 23.11 -6.37 13.52
CA ASN A 62 21.92 -5.66 14.02
C ASN A 62 21.88 -5.56 15.56
N GLU A 63 22.51 -6.51 16.27
CA GLU A 63 22.65 -6.50 17.74
C GLU A 63 23.45 -5.32 18.32
N ARG A 64 24.10 -4.49 17.49
CA ARG A 64 24.85 -3.30 17.94
C ARG A 64 23.99 -2.03 18.10
N VAL A 65 22.66 -2.14 18.06
CA VAL A 65 21.75 -1.03 18.39
C VAL A 65 21.06 -1.34 19.74
N PRO A 66 21.29 -0.54 20.81
CA PRO A 66 20.59 -0.78 22.07
C PRO A 66 19.08 -0.59 21.91
N LEU A 67 18.33 -1.62 22.30
CA LEU A 67 16.88 -1.63 22.50
C LEU A 67 16.50 -0.68 23.65
N SER A 68 16.42 0.62 23.38
CA SER A 68 15.60 1.59 24.12
C SER A 68 15.68 2.94 23.41
N GLN A 69 14.79 3.17 22.44
CA GLN A 69 14.63 4.53 21.94
C GLN A 69 13.75 5.33 22.90
N PRO A 70 14.16 6.54 23.31
CA PRO A 70 13.37 7.38 24.19
C PRO A 70 12.04 7.76 23.52
N VAL A 71 10.96 7.86 24.32
CA VAL A 71 9.60 8.22 23.90
C VAL A 71 9.56 9.52 23.08
N SER A 72 10.51 10.44 23.28
CA SER A 72 10.66 11.65 22.48
C SER A 72 10.92 11.40 20.99
N VAL A 73 11.60 10.30 20.63
CA VAL A 73 11.86 9.92 19.23
C VAL A 73 10.62 9.29 18.58
N LEU A 74 9.81 8.57 19.37
CA LEU A 74 8.48 8.11 18.96
C LEU A 74 7.51 9.29 18.80
N ALA A 75 7.56 10.27 19.70
CA ALA A 75 6.78 11.49 19.64
C ALA A 75 7.17 12.38 18.44
N SER A 76 8.47 12.47 18.10
CA SER A 76 8.94 13.21 16.92
C SER A 76 8.68 12.48 15.58
N LYS A 77 8.51 11.15 15.60
CA LYS A 77 8.01 10.38 14.44
C LYS A 77 6.48 10.41 14.30
N ALA A 78 5.76 10.70 15.39
CA ALA A 78 4.30 10.75 15.45
C ALA A 78 3.70 12.10 15.03
N THR A 79 4.49 13.17 14.92
CA THR A 79 4.07 14.39 14.23
C THR A 79 4.35 14.25 12.74
N GLY A 80 3.66 13.30 12.09
CA GLY A 80 3.71 13.16 10.65
C GLY A 80 3.21 14.46 10.02
N ARG A 81 4.08 15.16 9.29
CA ARG A 81 3.71 16.35 8.50
C ARG A 81 2.59 15.93 7.54
N VAL A 82 1.35 16.30 7.86
CA VAL A 82 0.19 16.08 6.98
C VAL A 82 0.35 16.93 5.74
N VAL A 83 -0.03 16.37 4.59
CA VAL A 83 -0.02 17.08 3.30
C VAL A 83 -1.47 17.32 2.89
N SER A 84 -1.85 18.58 2.70
CA SER A 84 -3.21 18.92 2.24
C SER A 84 -3.51 18.20 0.92
N THR A 85 -4.75 17.72 0.80
CA THR A 85 -5.27 17.11 -0.43
C THR A 85 -5.71 18.14 -1.46
N THR A 86 -5.60 19.43 -1.16
CA THR A 86 -6.19 20.55 -1.91
C THR A 86 -7.73 20.53 -1.97
N CYS A 87 -8.36 19.60 -1.24
CA CYS A 87 -9.79 19.45 -1.13
C CYS A 87 -10.21 19.59 0.35
N ALA A 88 -10.74 20.76 0.72
CA ALA A 88 -11.07 21.06 2.12
C ALA A 88 -12.02 20.05 2.79
N PRO A 89 -13.09 19.55 2.13
CA PRO A 89 -13.93 18.49 2.72
C PRO A 89 -13.16 17.20 3.00
N LEU A 90 -12.22 16.81 2.12
CA LEU A 90 -11.40 15.63 2.31
C LEU A 90 -10.37 15.87 3.42
N ASP A 91 -9.72 17.02 3.46
CA ASP A 91 -8.78 17.38 4.54
C ASP A 91 -9.48 17.36 5.90
N HIS A 92 -10.72 17.82 5.99
CA HIS A 92 -11.50 17.74 7.22
C HIS A 92 -11.69 16.29 7.70
N ILE A 93 -12.04 15.36 6.79
CA ILE A 93 -12.19 13.94 7.11
C ILE A 93 -10.85 13.30 7.52
N LEU A 94 -9.75 13.74 6.90
CA LEU A 94 -8.41 13.21 7.17
C LEU A 94 -7.72 13.87 8.39
N GLY A 95 -8.35 14.86 9.03
CA GLY A 95 -7.75 15.56 10.16
C GLY A 95 -6.66 16.58 9.78
N GLY A 96 -6.79 17.20 8.61
CA GLY A 96 -5.90 18.25 8.09
C GLY A 96 -5.14 17.88 6.81
N GLY A 97 -5.29 16.66 6.31
CA GLY A 97 -4.65 16.19 5.08
C GLY A 97 -4.13 14.75 5.20
N ILE A 98 -3.38 14.29 4.20
CA ILE A 98 -2.84 12.93 4.17
C ILE A 98 -1.64 12.82 5.11
N SER A 99 -1.74 11.89 6.06
CA SER A 99 -0.60 11.45 6.88
C SER A 99 0.40 10.67 6.04
N ARG A 100 1.70 10.85 6.30
CA ARG A 100 2.75 10.05 5.66
C ARG A 100 2.68 8.59 6.08
N ALA A 101 3.28 7.71 5.28
CA ALA A 101 3.29 6.26 5.53
C ALA A 101 1.87 5.67 5.70
N HIS A 102 0.90 6.29 5.04
CA HIS A 102 -0.52 5.98 5.10
C HIS A 102 -1.08 5.79 3.70
N ILE A 103 -2.12 4.99 3.61
CA ILE A 103 -2.83 4.69 2.36
C ILE A 103 -4.17 5.43 2.40
N LEU A 104 -4.39 6.29 1.41
CA LEU A 104 -5.70 6.87 1.14
C LEU A 104 -6.32 6.15 -0.05
N GLU A 105 -7.52 5.62 0.14
CA GLU A 105 -8.32 5.10 -0.96
C GLU A 105 -9.53 5.97 -1.27
N LEU A 106 -9.63 6.37 -2.53
CA LEU A 106 -10.76 7.11 -3.10
C LEU A 106 -11.62 6.15 -3.93
N SER A 107 -12.85 5.93 -3.48
CA SER A 107 -13.86 5.12 -4.17
C SER A 107 -15.01 5.99 -4.64
N GLY A 108 -15.69 5.59 -5.72
CA GLY A 108 -16.83 6.33 -6.25
C GLY A 108 -17.20 5.88 -7.67
N PRO A 109 -18.41 6.20 -8.12
CA PRO A 109 -18.86 5.82 -9.47
C PRO A 109 -17.99 6.44 -10.59
N PRO A 110 -18.18 6.01 -11.85
CA PRO A 110 -17.62 6.71 -12.99
C PRO A 110 -18.09 8.16 -13.06
N GLY A 111 -17.24 9.05 -13.54
CA GLY A 111 -17.56 10.48 -13.64
C GLY A 111 -17.44 11.27 -12.33
N THR A 112 -17.22 10.61 -11.18
CA THR A 112 -16.72 11.34 -10.00
C THR A 112 -15.23 11.61 -10.15
N VAL A 113 -14.85 12.85 -9.87
CA VAL A 113 -13.53 13.51 -9.98
C VAL A 113 -12.41 12.89 -9.12
N LYS A 114 -12.39 11.57 -8.93
CA LYS A 114 -11.41 10.84 -8.12
C LYS A 114 -10.00 11.03 -8.67
N GLU A 115 -9.88 10.97 -9.99
CA GLU A 115 -8.63 11.17 -10.72
C GLU A 115 -8.15 12.61 -10.58
N ASP A 116 -9.03 13.61 -10.69
CA ASP A 116 -8.68 15.01 -10.47
C ASP A 116 -8.25 15.27 -9.02
N MET A 117 -8.92 14.65 -8.04
CA MET A 117 -8.52 14.70 -6.63
C MET A 117 -7.13 14.08 -6.41
N ALA A 118 -6.85 12.93 -7.04
CA ALA A 118 -5.53 12.30 -6.98
C ALA A 118 -4.45 13.19 -7.60
N ILE A 119 -4.74 13.85 -8.73
CA ILE A 119 -3.84 14.84 -9.36
C ILE A 119 -3.61 16.05 -8.45
N GLY A 120 -4.66 16.55 -7.78
CA GLY A 120 -4.54 17.62 -6.77
C GLY A 120 -3.58 17.25 -5.65
N ILE A 121 -3.63 16.00 -5.17
CA ILE A 121 -2.69 15.49 -4.17
C ILE A 121 -1.26 15.39 -4.74
N VAL A 122 -1.08 14.88 -5.96
CA VAL A 122 0.23 14.85 -6.62
C VAL A 122 0.83 16.25 -6.69
N LYS A 123 0.02 17.24 -7.09
CA LYS A 123 0.43 18.65 -7.12
C LYS A 123 0.87 19.13 -5.73
N ALA A 124 0.12 18.83 -4.68
CA ALA A 124 0.49 19.22 -3.31
C ALA A 124 1.84 18.65 -2.86
N PHE A 125 2.14 17.39 -3.17
CA PHE A 125 3.45 16.80 -2.88
C PHE A 125 4.57 17.37 -3.78
N SER A 126 4.26 17.66 -5.04
CA SER A 126 5.20 18.31 -5.97
C SER A 126 5.58 19.72 -5.52
N ASP A 127 4.62 20.50 -5.02
CA ASP A 127 4.83 21.86 -4.49
C ASP A 127 5.73 21.84 -3.23
N LEU A 128 5.81 20.70 -2.54
CA LEU A 128 6.73 20.45 -1.42
C LEU A 128 8.11 19.96 -1.87
N ASN A 129 8.39 19.93 -3.18
CA ASN A 129 9.59 19.33 -3.80
C ASN A 129 9.78 17.85 -3.47
N GLU A 130 8.69 17.13 -3.24
CA GLU A 130 8.73 15.70 -2.95
C GLU A 130 8.53 14.87 -4.22
N ARG A 131 9.22 13.73 -4.31
CA ARG A 131 9.14 12.85 -5.48
C ARG A 131 7.83 12.09 -5.48
N THR A 132 7.02 12.29 -6.51
CA THR A 132 5.72 11.64 -6.71
C THR A 132 5.77 10.71 -7.93
N ILE A 133 5.17 9.52 -7.84
CA ILE A 133 4.92 8.67 -9.01
C ILE A 133 3.44 8.47 -9.19
N PHE A 134 3.00 8.56 -10.45
CA PHE A 134 1.68 8.13 -10.88
C PHE A 134 1.83 6.83 -11.70
N VAL A 135 1.39 5.69 -11.16
CA VAL A 135 1.67 4.36 -11.72
C VAL A 135 0.62 3.90 -12.73
N GLY A 136 1.07 3.62 -13.97
CA GLY A 136 0.40 2.79 -14.99
C GLY A 136 1.18 1.51 -15.40
N ARG A 137 2.51 1.46 -15.18
CA ARG A 137 3.44 0.30 -15.16
C ARG A 137 4.84 0.84 -14.85
N PHE A 138 5.62 0.24 -13.95
CA PHE A 138 6.92 0.81 -13.54
C PHE A 138 8.03 -0.21 -13.26
N ASP A 139 9.24 0.22 -13.58
CA ASP A 139 10.54 -0.21 -13.07
C ASP A 139 11.21 1.03 -12.43
N MET A 140 11.99 0.90 -11.36
CA MET A 140 12.45 2.06 -10.58
C MET A 140 13.83 1.95 -9.93
N GLN A 141 14.57 3.08 -9.98
CA GLN A 141 15.93 3.24 -9.43
C GLN A 141 16.02 4.19 -8.22
N CYS A 142 14.92 4.83 -7.76
CA CYS A 142 14.91 5.62 -6.51
C CYS A 142 13.51 5.65 -5.86
N LEU A 143 13.38 5.46 -4.55
CA LEU A 143 12.06 5.35 -3.93
C LEU A 143 11.32 6.71 -3.81
N PRO A 144 10.03 6.80 -4.15
CA PRO A 144 9.24 8.03 -4.07
C PRO A 144 8.71 8.29 -2.66
N SER A 145 8.24 9.51 -2.42
CA SER A 145 7.50 9.90 -1.21
C SER A 145 5.99 9.63 -1.29
N LEU A 146 5.45 9.70 -2.51
CA LEU A 146 4.05 9.47 -2.85
C LEU A 146 3.97 8.52 -4.03
N LEU A 147 3.16 7.48 -3.88
CA LEU A 147 2.76 6.55 -4.93
C LEU A 147 1.26 6.71 -5.18
N VAL A 148 0.89 7.08 -6.41
CA VAL A 148 -0.51 7.11 -6.84
C VAL A 148 -0.81 5.93 -7.75
N ILE A 149 -1.76 5.08 -7.35
CA ILE A 149 -2.24 3.92 -8.10
C ILE A 149 -3.63 4.25 -8.64
N ASN A 150 -3.73 4.46 -9.95
CA ASN A 150 -5.04 4.67 -10.56
C ASN A 150 -5.74 3.33 -10.77
N SER A 151 -6.91 3.17 -10.14
CA SER A 151 -7.82 2.03 -10.28
C SER A 151 -7.17 0.69 -9.93
N ILE A 152 -6.84 0.49 -8.66
CA ILE A 152 -6.28 -0.78 -8.16
C ILE A 152 -7.19 -1.99 -8.44
N SER A 153 -8.50 -1.76 -8.64
CA SER A 153 -9.47 -2.78 -8.99
C SER A 153 -9.44 -3.20 -10.47
N PHE A 154 -8.91 -2.37 -11.37
CA PHE A 154 -8.98 -2.60 -12.82
C PHE A 154 -8.39 -3.94 -13.28
N PRO A 155 -7.17 -4.35 -12.86
CA PRO A 155 -6.59 -5.63 -13.29
C PRO A 155 -7.41 -6.85 -12.84
N PHE A 156 -8.19 -6.71 -11.77
CA PHE A 156 -8.97 -7.79 -11.18
C PHE A 156 -10.41 -7.86 -11.72
N HIS A 157 -10.85 -6.81 -12.42
CA HIS A 157 -12.19 -6.73 -13.01
C HIS A 157 -12.31 -7.57 -14.28
N SER A 158 -11.36 -7.42 -15.21
CA SER A 158 -11.39 -8.07 -16.53
C SER A 158 -10.74 -9.45 -16.57
N ALA A 159 -10.13 -9.88 -15.46
CA ALA A 159 -9.41 -11.15 -15.37
C ALA A 159 -10.37 -12.33 -15.13
N SER A 160 -11.22 -12.63 -16.12
CA SER A 160 -12.11 -13.80 -16.14
C SER A 160 -11.34 -15.13 -16.08
N SER A 161 -10.05 -15.13 -16.40
CA SER A 161 -9.15 -16.28 -16.34
C SER A 161 -8.55 -16.55 -14.95
N LEU A 162 -8.66 -15.63 -13.98
CA LEU A 162 -8.08 -15.81 -12.65
C LEU A 162 -9.05 -16.49 -11.69
N SER A 163 -8.61 -17.64 -11.15
CA SER A 163 -9.29 -18.31 -10.04
C SER A 163 -9.46 -17.37 -8.84
N ARG A 164 -10.47 -17.60 -8.00
CA ARG A 164 -10.67 -16.82 -6.76
C ARG A 164 -9.44 -16.90 -5.84
N GLN A 165 -8.81 -18.05 -5.75
CA GLN A 165 -7.63 -18.27 -4.91
C GLN A 165 -6.42 -17.47 -5.42
N THR A 166 -6.14 -17.52 -6.72
CA THR A 166 -5.04 -16.73 -7.33
C THR A 166 -5.30 -15.24 -7.22
N ARG A 167 -6.56 -14.81 -7.40
CA ARG A 167 -6.95 -13.40 -7.18
C ARG A 167 -6.64 -12.97 -5.75
N ASN A 168 -7.06 -13.74 -4.76
CA ASN A 168 -6.83 -13.41 -3.36
C ASN A 168 -5.34 -13.41 -3.00
N SER A 169 -4.56 -14.39 -3.48
CA SER A 169 -3.12 -14.42 -3.21
C SER A 169 -2.36 -13.25 -3.83
N LEU A 170 -2.77 -12.78 -5.01
CA LEU A 170 -2.23 -11.57 -5.62
C LEU A 170 -2.58 -10.32 -4.81
N LEU A 171 -3.83 -10.19 -4.34
CA LEU A 171 -4.25 -9.10 -3.48
C LEU A 171 -3.50 -9.09 -2.14
N ASP A 172 -3.27 -10.26 -1.55
CA ASP A 172 -2.48 -10.40 -0.32
C ASP A 172 -1.01 -9.99 -0.53
N ARG A 173 -0.42 -10.34 -1.68
CA ARG A 173 0.93 -9.88 -2.05
C ARG A 173 0.99 -8.37 -2.20
N ILE A 174 -0.01 -7.76 -2.85
CA ILE A 174 -0.11 -6.29 -2.96
C ILE A 174 -0.22 -5.67 -1.57
N LYS A 175 -1.09 -6.20 -0.70
CA LYS A 175 -1.22 -5.74 0.69
C LYS A 175 0.10 -5.80 1.44
N GLN A 176 0.83 -6.91 1.35
CA GLN A 176 2.12 -7.08 1.99
C GLN A 176 3.16 -6.09 1.46
N ALA A 177 3.25 -5.93 0.14
CA ALA A 177 4.17 -4.99 -0.50
C ALA A 177 3.89 -3.54 -0.08
N LEU A 178 2.62 -3.11 -0.11
CA LEU A 178 2.23 -1.76 0.33
C LEU A 178 2.49 -1.55 1.83
N THR A 179 2.22 -2.57 2.67
CA THR A 179 2.53 -2.53 4.10
C THR A 179 4.02 -2.33 4.33
N LYS A 180 4.86 -3.12 3.65
CA LYS A 180 6.33 -3.03 3.73
C LYS A 180 6.80 -1.66 3.27
N ALA A 181 6.36 -1.19 2.11
CA ALA A 181 6.77 0.09 1.56
C ALA A 181 6.38 1.28 2.46
N CYS A 182 5.19 1.27 3.05
CA CYS A 182 4.78 2.29 4.02
C CYS A 182 5.66 2.26 5.28
N ALA A 183 5.97 1.06 5.80
CA ALA A 183 6.72 0.89 7.04
C ALA A 183 8.22 1.20 6.89
N ALA A 184 8.85 0.69 5.83
CA ALA A 184 10.29 0.77 5.60
C ALA A 184 10.72 2.08 4.93
N HIS A 185 9.90 2.61 4.02
CA HIS A 185 10.30 3.73 3.15
C HIS A 185 9.50 5.01 3.42
N ASN A 186 8.64 5.02 4.44
CA ASN A 186 7.75 6.15 4.74
C ASN A 186 6.89 6.54 3.52
N LEU A 187 6.60 5.57 2.64
CA LEU A 187 5.87 5.80 1.39
C LEU A 187 4.41 6.11 1.69
N THR A 188 3.92 7.21 1.15
CA THR A 188 2.48 7.55 1.17
C THR A 188 1.83 7.00 -0.10
N VAL A 189 0.65 6.40 0.02
CA VAL A 189 -0.04 5.79 -1.12
C VAL A 189 -1.42 6.43 -1.29
N VAL A 190 -1.77 6.83 -2.51
CA VAL A 190 -3.13 7.22 -2.89
C VAL A 190 -3.59 6.25 -3.96
N THR A 191 -4.72 5.61 -3.75
CA THR A 191 -5.29 4.67 -4.71
C THR A 191 -6.72 5.01 -5.03
N THR A 192 -7.13 4.83 -6.29
CA THR A 192 -8.55 4.92 -6.67
C THR A 192 -9.12 3.51 -6.87
N THR A 193 -10.41 3.34 -6.63
CA THR A 193 -11.12 2.07 -6.84
C THR A 193 -12.52 2.33 -7.40
N GLN A 194 -12.98 1.45 -8.28
CA GLN A 194 -14.32 1.55 -8.86
C GLN A 194 -15.37 0.95 -7.91
N MET A 195 -16.61 1.41 -8.06
CA MET A 195 -17.77 0.87 -7.35
C MET A 195 -18.53 -0.12 -8.23
N ALA A 196 -19.09 -1.16 -7.61
CA ALA A 196 -20.00 -2.11 -8.25
C ALA A 196 -21.38 -2.06 -7.59
N THR A 197 -22.43 -2.12 -8.40
CA THR A 197 -23.81 -2.24 -7.92
C THR A 197 -24.05 -3.66 -7.42
N LYS A 198 -24.42 -3.82 -6.16
CA LYS A 198 -24.91 -5.07 -5.57
C LYS A 198 -26.36 -4.90 -5.14
N PHE A 199 -27.15 -5.95 -5.27
CA PHE A 199 -28.54 -5.95 -4.82
C PHE A 199 -28.62 -6.53 -3.41
N VAL A 200 -29.36 -5.83 -2.56
CA VAL A 200 -29.56 -6.20 -1.16
C VAL A 200 -31.06 -6.30 -0.91
N GLY A 201 -31.53 -7.39 -0.30
CA GLY A 201 -32.91 -7.58 0.07
C GLY A 201 -33.34 -6.69 1.24
N LEU A 202 -34.62 -6.75 1.60
CA LEU A 202 -35.16 -6.04 2.78
C LEU A 202 -34.56 -6.54 4.10
N ASP A 203 -34.03 -7.76 4.09
CA ASP A 203 -33.33 -8.44 5.17
C ASP A 203 -31.84 -8.04 5.29
N GLY A 204 -31.34 -7.19 4.39
CA GLY A 204 -29.92 -6.81 4.36
C GLY A 204 -29.00 -7.87 3.72
N LEU A 205 -29.54 -8.97 3.21
CA LEU A 205 -28.77 -10.04 2.58
C LEU A 205 -28.62 -9.82 1.07
N PRO A 206 -27.61 -10.46 0.43
CA PRO A 206 -27.47 -10.41 -1.03
C PRO A 206 -28.75 -10.90 -1.72
N ALA A 207 -29.28 -10.11 -2.64
CA ALA A 207 -30.47 -10.42 -3.43
C ALA A 207 -30.16 -10.40 -4.93
N ASN A 208 -31.08 -10.94 -5.73
CA ASN A 208 -31.07 -10.77 -7.17
C ASN A 208 -31.86 -9.51 -7.57
N PHE A 209 -31.60 -8.99 -8.77
CA PHE A 209 -32.31 -7.82 -9.32
C PHE A 209 -33.83 -8.00 -9.32
N ASP A 210 -34.32 -9.21 -9.59
CA ASP A 210 -35.75 -9.51 -9.72
C ASP A 210 -36.45 -9.78 -8.38
N ALA A 211 -35.71 -9.80 -7.28
CA ALA A 211 -36.32 -10.00 -5.96
C ALA A 211 -37.13 -8.75 -5.57
N ALA A 212 -38.42 -8.95 -5.29
CA ALA A 212 -39.31 -7.88 -4.87
C ALA A 212 -38.78 -7.18 -3.61
N GLY A 213 -38.60 -5.86 -3.68
CA GLY A 213 -38.04 -5.07 -2.59
C GLY A 213 -36.51 -5.05 -2.52
N SER A 214 -35.80 -5.59 -3.52
CA SER A 214 -34.35 -5.46 -3.59
C SER A 214 -33.92 -4.00 -3.84
N ARG A 215 -32.85 -3.58 -3.17
CA ARG A 215 -32.24 -2.26 -3.30
C ARG A 215 -30.85 -2.39 -3.90
N GLY A 216 -30.60 -1.66 -4.98
CA GLY A 216 -29.26 -1.49 -5.51
C GLY A 216 -28.40 -0.63 -4.57
N VAL A 217 -27.27 -1.16 -4.13
CA VAL A 217 -26.30 -0.47 -3.29
C VAL A 217 -24.95 -0.51 -4.00
N MET A 218 -24.29 0.63 -4.10
CA MET A 218 -22.93 0.70 -4.63
C MET A 218 -21.93 0.37 -3.53
N LEU A 219 -21.05 -0.58 -3.80
CA LEU A 219 -19.97 -1.00 -2.90
C LEU A 219 -18.65 -1.01 -3.66
N PRO A 220 -17.49 -0.81 -2.99
CA PRO A 220 -16.20 -1.00 -3.62
C PRO A 220 -16.12 -2.36 -4.31
N GLN A 221 -15.55 -2.38 -5.51
CA GLN A 221 -15.53 -3.56 -6.36
C GLN A 221 -14.68 -4.69 -5.78
N LEU A 222 -13.64 -4.35 -5.04
CA LEU A 222 -12.83 -5.27 -4.27
C LEU A 222 -13.34 -5.34 -2.82
N GLY A 223 -13.24 -6.51 -2.19
CA GLY A 223 -13.58 -6.68 -0.76
C GLY A 223 -12.63 -5.89 0.15
N PRO A 224 -12.90 -5.72 1.45
CA PRO A 224 -12.12 -4.80 2.30
C PRO A 224 -10.67 -5.26 2.60
N SER A 225 -10.30 -6.50 2.30
CA SER A 225 -9.08 -7.13 2.82
C SER A 225 -7.79 -6.87 2.04
N TYR A 226 -7.83 -6.26 0.84
CA TYR A 226 -6.63 -6.08 -0.01
C TYR A 226 -5.72 -4.90 0.38
N LEU A 227 -6.11 -4.09 1.36
CA LEU A 227 -5.27 -3.04 1.93
C LEU A 227 -5.03 -3.29 3.42
N PRO A 228 -4.00 -2.68 4.03
CA PRO A 228 -3.69 -2.84 5.45
C PRO A 228 -4.65 -2.05 6.34
N ASP A 229 -5.36 -2.72 7.24
CA ASP A 229 -6.48 -2.12 7.99
C ASP A 229 -6.06 -0.98 8.93
N ARG A 230 -4.87 -1.07 9.51
CA ARG A 230 -4.37 -0.07 10.49
C ARG A 230 -3.76 1.18 9.86
N ARG A 231 -3.53 1.20 8.55
CA ARG A 231 -2.85 2.28 7.83
C ARG A 231 -3.59 2.70 6.56
N THR A 232 -4.88 2.38 6.47
CA THR A 232 -5.71 2.74 5.33
C THR A 232 -6.88 3.59 5.78
N THR A 233 -7.03 4.76 5.19
CA THR A 233 -8.28 5.53 5.26
C THR A 233 -9.02 5.37 3.94
N ARG A 234 -10.25 4.88 4.02
CA ARG A 234 -11.12 4.69 2.85
C ARG A 234 -12.17 5.78 2.81
N VAL A 235 -12.39 6.34 1.64
CA VAL A 235 -13.31 7.45 1.41
C VAL A 235 -14.16 7.17 0.17
N VAL A 236 -15.44 7.50 0.24
CA VAL A 236 -16.39 7.46 -0.87
C VAL A 236 -16.62 8.88 -1.37
N VAL A 237 -16.43 9.10 -2.66
CA VAL A 237 -16.76 10.34 -3.37
C VAL A 237 -18.04 10.09 -4.16
N ALA A 238 -19.08 10.87 -3.87
CA ALA A 238 -20.38 10.77 -4.51
C ALA A 238 -20.75 12.12 -5.18
N PRO A 239 -21.23 12.12 -6.42
CA PRO A 239 -21.70 13.34 -7.08
C PRO A 239 -23.01 13.81 -6.44
N SER A 240 -23.18 15.12 -6.28
CA SER A 240 -24.43 15.77 -5.88
C SER A 240 -25.03 16.55 -7.05
N SER A 241 -24.19 16.99 -7.99
CA SER A 241 -24.58 17.61 -9.27
C SER A 241 -23.49 17.34 -10.32
N GLN A 242 -23.57 17.98 -11.50
CA GLN A 242 -22.53 17.89 -12.53
C GLN A 242 -21.19 18.49 -12.09
N THR A 243 -21.22 19.47 -11.17
CA THR A 243 -20.02 20.22 -10.76
C THR A 243 -19.79 20.19 -9.25
N SER A 244 -20.59 19.44 -8.49
CA SER A 244 -20.47 19.33 -7.05
C SER A 244 -20.68 17.90 -6.57
N GLY A 245 -20.09 17.59 -5.43
CA GLY A 245 -20.18 16.29 -4.80
C GLY A 245 -19.92 16.36 -3.32
N SER A 246 -19.98 15.20 -2.71
CA SER A 246 -19.80 14.97 -1.29
C SER A 246 -18.79 13.84 -1.07
N VAL A 247 -18.05 13.95 0.02
CA VAL A 247 -16.99 13.01 0.41
C VAL A 247 -17.39 12.42 1.75
N PHE A 248 -17.33 11.10 1.88
CA PHE A 248 -17.76 10.38 3.09
C PHE A 248 -16.69 9.37 3.51
N PRO A 249 -16.45 9.16 4.82
CA PRO A 249 -15.66 8.03 5.27
C PRO A 249 -16.34 6.72 4.86
N SER A 250 -15.57 5.78 4.33
CA SER A 250 -16.04 4.42 4.02
C SER A 250 -15.81 3.55 5.25
N PHE A 251 -16.90 3.04 5.84
CA PHE A 251 -16.79 2.06 6.92
C PHE A 251 -16.56 0.68 6.30
N SER A 252 -15.32 0.20 6.34
CA SER A 252 -15.02 -1.17 5.88
C SER A 252 -15.29 -2.24 6.93
N ASP A 253 -15.60 -1.87 8.17
CA ASP A 253 -16.02 -2.80 9.22
C ASP A 253 -16.75 -2.04 10.34
N ARG A 254 -18.08 -2.15 10.36
CA ARG A 254 -18.86 -2.31 11.60
C ARG A 254 -19.93 -3.35 11.29
N PRO A 255 -20.18 -4.27 12.24
CA PRO A 255 -20.54 -5.66 12.00
C PRO A 255 -21.78 -5.87 11.13
#